data_AF-A0A660U7P9-F1
#
_entry.id   AF-A0A660U7P9-F1
#
_cell.length_a   1.000
_cell.length_b   1.000
_cell.length_c   1.000
_cell.angle_alpha   90.00
_cell.angle_beta   90.00
_cell.angle_gamma   90.00
#
_symmetry.space_group_name_H-M   'P 1'
#
loop_
_entity.id
_entity.type
_entity.pdbx_description
1 polymer ?
#
loop_
_entity_poly.entity_id
_entity_poly.type
_entity_poly.pdbx_seq_one_letter_code
_entity_poly.pdbx_strand_id
1 'polypeptide(L)'
;MLDRPANKDFWERLLKSLEIMNSFSCRKVIRLTMVKGYNMKNPEGYAKLINIANPDFVELKAYMHVGESRKRLPREAMPFHEDVKEFAEKVSELSGYPYKDEQKESRVVLLARK
;
A
#
# COMPACT_ATOMS: atom_id res chain seq x y z
N MET A 1 -5.38 -2.73 16.30
CA MET A 1 -4.14 -1.95 16.08
C MET A 1 -3.33 -2.64 14.98
N LEU A 2 -2.90 -1.91 13.95
CA LEU A 2 -2.23 -2.49 12.77
C LEU A 2 -0.73 -2.69 12.98
N ASP A 3 -0.03 -1.68 13.48
CA ASP A 3 1.40 -1.72 13.79
C ASP A 3 1.65 -1.41 15.28
N ARG A 4 2.86 -1.71 15.74
CA ARG A 4 3.34 -1.35 17.07
C ARG A 4 4.81 -0.93 16.94
N PRO A 5 5.09 0.31 16.54
CA PRO A 5 6.46 0.76 16.31
C PRO A 5 7.25 0.73 17.62
N ALA A 6 8.50 0.28 17.55
CA ALA A 6 9.39 0.19 18.71
C ALA A 6 9.97 1.55 19.13
N ASN A 7 10.13 2.45 18.16
CA ASN A 7 10.69 3.78 18.36
C ASN A 7 9.61 4.86 18.22
N LYS A 8 9.74 5.94 18.99
CA LYS A 8 8.79 7.07 18.94
C LYS A 8 8.89 7.87 17.63
N ASP A 9 10.08 7.92 17.04
CA ASP A 9 10.41 8.63 15.79
C ASP A 9 10.26 7.74 14.53
N PHE A 10 9.44 6.69 14.60
CA PHE A 10 9.31 5.71 13.52
C PHE A 10 8.79 6.35 12.22
N TRP A 11 7.91 7.35 12.34
CA TRP A 11 7.28 7.98 11.20
C TRP A 11 8.28 8.84 10.41
N GLU A 12 9.10 9.61 11.12
CA GLU A 12 10.18 10.41 10.56
C GLU A 12 11.22 9.52 9.86
N ARG A 13 11.53 8.37 10.46
CA ARG A 13 12.43 7.36 9.84
C ARG A 13 11.83 6.75 8.59
N LEU A 14 10.52 6.48 8.58
CA LEU A 14 9.84 5.98 7.40
C LEU A 14 9.93 6.99 6.26
N LEU A 15 9.60 8.26 6.52
CA LEU A 15 9.69 9.33 5.52
C LEU A 15 11.12 9.46 4.96
N LYS A 16 12.13 9.47 5.83
CA LYS A 16 13.54 9.49 5.40
C LYS A 16 13.91 8.27 4.56
N SER A 17 13.35 7.09 4.86
CA SER A 17 13.60 5.88 4.09
C SER A 17 12.99 5.96 2.68
N LEU A 18 11.80 6.57 2.55
CA LEU A 18 11.18 6.82 1.25
C LEU A 18 12.02 7.80 0.42
N GLU A 19 12.52 8.88 1.01
CA GLU A 19 13.42 9.83 0.35
C GLU A 19 14.71 9.14 -0.15
N ILE A 20 15.32 8.30 0.70
CA ILE A 20 16.52 7.53 0.33
C ILE A 20 16.21 6.55 -0.79
N MET A 21 15.06 5.87 -0.76
CA MET A 21 14.67 4.91 -1.80
C MET A 21 14.68 5.55 -3.19
N ASN A 22 14.26 6.80 -3.33
CA ASN A 22 14.28 7.51 -4.61
C ASN A 22 15.69 7.56 -5.22
N SER A 23 16.74 7.67 -4.41
CA SER A 23 18.14 7.72 -4.86
C SER A 23 18.70 6.41 -5.42
N PHE A 24 18.02 5.27 -5.21
CA PHE A 24 18.54 3.98 -5.65
C PHE A 24 18.38 3.77 -7.16
N SER A 25 19.41 3.18 -7.78
CA SER A 25 19.51 2.83 -9.21
C SER A 25 19.04 1.40 -9.51
N CYS A 26 18.05 0.91 -8.77
CA CYS A 26 17.45 -0.42 -8.95
C CYS A 26 15.92 -0.31 -9.11
N ARG A 27 15.28 -1.43 -9.45
CA ARG A 27 13.81 -1.52 -9.49
C ARG A 27 13.24 -1.35 -8.08
N LYS A 28 12.34 -0.39 -7.92
CA LYS A 28 11.71 0.02 -6.65
C LYS A 28 10.23 -0.33 -6.67
N VAL A 29 9.78 -0.98 -5.59
CA VAL A 29 8.38 -1.37 -5.43
C VAL A 29 7.90 -0.99 -4.05
N ILE A 30 6.76 -0.30 -3.97
CA ILE A 30 6.04 -0.11 -2.71
C ILE A 30 4.85 -1.06 -2.69
N ARG A 31 4.83 -1.97 -1.71
CA ARG A 31 3.68 -2.84 -1.48
C ARG A 31 2.85 -2.35 -0.29
N LEU A 32 1.61 -2.00 -0.57
CA LEU A 32 0.62 -1.58 0.40
C LEU A 32 -0.31 -2.75 0.72
N THR A 33 -0.33 -3.19 1.98
CA THR A 33 -1.28 -4.23 2.43
C THR A 33 -2.57 -3.59 2.91
N MET A 34 -3.65 -3.79 2.18
CA MET A 34 -4.96 -3.16 2.36
C MET A 34 -5.82 -3.95 3.35
N VAL A 35 -6.25 -3.28 4.41
CA VAL A 35 -7.06 -3.84 5.51
C VAL A 35 -8.34 -3.02 5.63
N LYS A 36 -9.48 -3.66 5.33
CA LYS A 36 -10.80 -3.02 5.31
C LYS A 36 -11.17 -2.50 6.69
N GLY A 37 -11.62 -1.24 6.76
CA GLY A 37 -11.97 -0.56 8.02
C GLY A 37 -10.79 -0.01 8.82
N TYR A 38 -9.54 -0.20 8.37
CA TYR A 38 -8.36 0.29 9.09
C TYR A 38 -7.54 1.30 8.27
N ASN A 39 -6.96 0.87 7.15
CA ASN A 39 -6.00 1.70 6.39
C ASN A 39 -6.43 2.00 4.94
N MET A 40 -7.56 1.46 4.48
CA MET A 40 -8.18 1.81 3.20
C MET A 40 -8.96 3.13 3.31
N LYS A 41 -8.24 4.21 3.62
CA LYS A 41 -8.74 5.58 3.79
C LYS A 41 -7.64 6.58 3.43
N ASN A 42 -8.00 7.83 3.14
CA ASN A 42 -7.04 8.90 2.80
C ASN A 42 -6.10 8.50 1.64
N PRO A 43 -6.63 8.23 0.43
CA PRO A 43 -5.81 7.90 -0.73
C PRO A 43 -4.80 9.00 -1.09
N GLU A 44 -5.08 10.26 -0.75
CA GLU A 44 -4.18 11.42 -0.91
C GLU A 44 -2.90 11.24 -0.09
N GLY A 45 -3.02 10.71 1.13
CA GLY A 45 -1.89 10.39 1.98
C GLY A 45 -0.97 9.34 1.36
N TYR A 46 -1.54 8.29 0.75
CA TYR A 46 -0.76 7.28 0.03
C TYR A 46 -0.09 7.87 -1.21
N ALA A 47 -0.80 8.66 -2.00
CA ALA A 47 -0.24 9.32 -3.18
C ALA A 47 0.98 10.20 -2.82
N LYS A 48 0.90 10.95 -1.72
CA LYS A 48 2.04 11.75 -1.22
C LYS A 48 3.26 10.87 -0.90
N LEU A 49 3.07 9.76 -0.19
CA LEU A 49 4.17 8.85 0.17
C LEU A 49 4.78 8.17 -1.08
N ILE A 50 3.94 7.76 -2.02
CA ILE A 50 4.37 7.19 -3.31
C ILE A 50 5.22 8.20 -4.07
N ASN A 51 4.81 9.47 -4.11
CA ASN A 51 5.53 10.53 -4.82
C ASN A 51 6.88 10.87 -4.17
N ILE A 52 6.99 10.80 -2.84
CA ILE A 52 8.27 10.97 -2.13
C ILE A 52 9.27 9.87 -2.55
N ALA A 53 8.80 8.62 -2.58
CA ALA A 53 9.65 7.47 -2.87
C ALA A 53 9.94 7.26 -4.36
N ASN A 54 9.02 7.73 -5.21
CA ASN A 54 9.07 7.64 -6.66
C ASN A 54 9.45 6.22 -7.19
N PRO A 55 8.71 5.16 -6.76
CA PRO A 55 9.03 3.80 -7.16
C PRO A 55 8.73 3.53 -8.64
N ASP A 56 9.13 2.38 -9.16
CA ASP A 56 8.71 1.94 -10.50
C ASP A 56 7.30 1.34 -10.45
N PHE A 57 6.96 0.68 -9.33
CA PHE A 57 5.69 -0.01 -9.16
C PHE A 57 5.09 0.23 -7.77
N VAL A 58 3.76 0.22 -7.69
CA VAL A 58 2.99 0.21 -6.45
C VAL A 58 2.01 -0.95 -6.48
N GLU A 59 2.12 -1.85 -5.51
CA GLU A 59 1.23 -3.00 -5.36
C GLU A 59 0.25 -2.74 -4.22
N LEU A 60 -1.04 -2.66 -4.52
CA LEU A 60 -2.09 -2.65 -3.50
C LEU A 60 -2.63 -4.07 -3.38
N LYS A 61 -2.39 -4.72 -2.24
CA LYS A 61 -2.74 -6.12 -2.00
C LYS A 61 -3.65 -6.28 -0.80
N ALA A 62 -4.72 -7.03 -0.93
CA ALA A 62 -5.60 -7.35 0.20
C ALA A 62 -4.84 -8.06 1.33
N TYR A 63 -5.15 -7.68 2.55
CA TYR A 63 -4.88 -8.49 3.73
C TYR A 63 -5.64 -9.82 3.63
N MET A 64 -4.95 -10.92 3.92
CA MET A 64 -5.55 -12.25 3.98
C MET A 64 -5.63 -12.74 5.43
N HIS A 65 -6.80 -13.23 5.84
CA HIS A 65 -7.04 -13.68 7.22
C HIS A 65 -6.39 -15.04 7.52
N VAL A 66 -5.06 -15.05 7.68
CA VAL A 66 -4.22 -16.24 7.85
C VAL A 66 -3.18 -16.09 8.97
N GLY A 67 -2.77 -17.21 9.56
CA GLY A 67 -1.73 -17.27 10.59
C GLY A 67 -2.04 -16.41 11.83
N GLU A 68 -1.01 -15.79 12.39
CA GLU A 68 -1.09 -15.04 13.66
C GLU A 68 -1.91 -13.75 13.56
N SER A 69 -2.17 -13.27 12.33
CA SER A 69 -3.02 -12.10 12.12
C SER A 69 -4.46 -12.29 12.59
N ARG A 70 -4.94 -13.54 12.60
CA ARG A 70 -6.30 -13.93 13.04
C ARG A 70 -6.58 -13.58 14.50
N LYS A 71 -5.53 -13.46 15.33
CA LYS A 71 -5.65 -13.06 16.74
C LYS A 71 -5.84 -11.55 16.92
N ARG A 72 -5.55 -10.75 15.88
CA ARG A 72 -5.48 -9.28 15.95
C ARG A 72 -6.47 -8.58 15.04
N LEU A 73 -6.85 -9.20 13.93
CA LEU A 73 -7.76 -8.65 12.93
C LEU A 73 -8.90 -9.62 12.68
N PRO A 74 -10.15 -9.12 12.61
CA PRO A 74 -11.31 -9.94 12.31
C PRO A 74 -11.32 -10.34 10.82
N ARG A 75 -12.08 -11.37 10.46
CA ARG A 75 -12.14 -11.88 9.08
C ARG A 75 -12.70 -10.83 8.11
N GLU A 76 -13.60 -9.99 8.59
CA GLU A 76 -14.26 -8.90 7.86
C GLU A 76 -13.28 -7.79 7.45
N ALA A 77 -12.10 -7.73 8.09
CA ALA A 77 -11.03 -6.82 7.73
C ALA A 77 -10.29 -7.23 6.45
N MET A 78 -10.53 -8.45 5.93
CA MET A 78 -10.02 -8.92 4.64
C MET A 78 -10.88 -8.35 3.50
N PRO A 79 -10.38 -7.38 2.71
CA PRO A 79 -11.16 -6.79 1.63
C PRO A 79 -11.37 -7.77 0.47
N PHE A 80 -12.47 -7.60 -0.26
CA PHE A 80 -12.65 -8.22 -1.57
C PHE A 80 -11.72 -7.59 -2.60
N HIS A 81 -11.56 -8.26 -3.75
CA HIS A 81 -10.76 -7.72 -4.84
C HIS A 81 -11.29 -6.36 -5.33
N GLU A 82 -12.62 -6.24 -5.49
CA GLU A 82 -13.26 -4.98 -5.88
C GLU A 82 -13.00 -3.84 -4.89
N ASP A 83 -12.99 -4.11 -3.59
CA ASP A 83 -12.66 -3.10 -2.57
C ASP A 83 -11.22 -2.56 -2.80
N VAL A 84 -10.26 -3.44 -3.13
CA VAL A 84 -8.87 -3.06 -3.41
C VAL A 84 -8.76 -2.30 -4.72
N LYS A 85 -9.50 -2.73 -5.75
CA LYS A 85 -9.55 -2.08 -7.06
C LYS A 85 -10.05 -0.64 -6.96
N GLU A 86 -11.21 -0.44 -6.33
CA GLU A 86 -11.79 0.90 -6.14
C GLU A 86 -10.83 1.84 -5.38
N PHE A 87 -10.14 1.31 -4.36
CA PHE A 87 -9.15 2.11 -3.63
C PHE A 87 -7.90 2.40 -4.47
N ALA A 88 -7.44 1.44 -5.26
CA ALA A 88 -6.29 1.59 -6.14
C ALA A 88 -6.54 2.59 -7.26
N GLU A 89 -7.76 2.67 -7.81
CA GLU A 89 -8.15 3.67 -8.80
C GLU A 89 -8.02 5.09 -8.23
N LYS A 90 -8.51 5.33 -7.01
CA LYS A 90 -8.35 6.62 -6.32
C LYS A 90 -6.88 6.98 -6.11
N VAL A 91 -6.06 6.01 -5.69
CA VAL A 91 -4.61 6.23 -5.51
C VAL A 91 -3.92 6.48 -6.85
N SER A 92 -4.31 5.77 -7.92
CA SER A 92 -3.81 5.96 -9.29
C SER A 92 -4.04 7.38 -9.79
N GLU A 93 -5.28 7.87 -9.67
CA GLU A 93 -5.65 9.23 -10.07
C GLU A 93 -4.84 10.30 -9.32
N LEU A 94 -4.68 10.15 -8.01
CA LEU A 94 -4.00 11.13 -7.15
C LEU A 94 -2.48 11.09 -7.24
N SER A 95 -1.89 9.92 -7.48
CA SER A 95 -0.44 9.74 -7.61
C SER A 95 0.06 9.93 -9.04
N GLY A 96 -0.81 9.78 -10.03
CA GLY A 96 -0.43 9.76 -11.44
C GLY A 96 0.22 8.45 -11.92
N TYR A 97 0.22 7.41 -11.08
CA TYR A 97 0.69 6.07 -11.44
C TYR A 97 -0.46 5.29 -12.09
N PRO A 98 -0.48 5.12 -13.43
CA PRO A 98 -1.57 4.42 -14.09
C PRO A 98 -1.71 2.98 -13.61
N TYR A 99 -2.96 2.55 -13.56
CA TYR A 99 -3.34 1.16 -13.43
C TYR A 99 -2.69 0.32 -14.54
N LYS A 100 -1.94 -0.73 -14.16
CA LYS A 100 -1.21 -1.57 -15.10
C LYS A 100 -1.78 -2.97 -15.22
N ASP A 101 -2.08 -3.62 -14.10
CA ASP A 101 -2.53 -5.02 -14.08
C ASP A 101 -3.21 -5.37 -12.74
N GLU A 102 -3.88 -6.52 -12.69
CA GLU A 102 -4.47 -7.09 -11.48
C GLU A 102 -4.46 -8.61 -11.47
N GLN A 103 -4.46 -9.19 -10.26
CA GLN A 103 -4.67 -10.62 -10.07
C GLN A 103 -5.73 -10.86 -8.99
N LYS A 104 -6.91 -11.31 -9.42
CA LYS A 104 -8.11 -11.45 -8.58
C LYS A 104 -7.95 -12.51 -7.49
N GLU A 105 -7.28 -13.63 -7.78
CA GLU A 105 -7.03 -14.72 -6.83
C GLU A 105 -6.16 -14.25 -5.66
N SER A 106 -5.17 -13.41 -5.97
CA SER A 106 -4.26 -12.79 -5.01
C SER A 106 -4.78 -11.49 -4.42
N ARG A 107 -5.93 -10.99 -4.91
CA ARG A 107 -6.57 -9.72 -4.56
C ARG A 107 -5.59 -8.54 -4.58
N VAL A 108 -4.85 -8.43 -5.67
CA VAL A 108 -3.79 -7.43 -5.85
C VAL A 108 -4.01 -6.62 -7.12
N VAL A 109 -3.72 -5.33 -7.03
CA VAL A 109 -3.67 -4.37 -8.13
C VAL A 109 -2.25 -3.82 -8.24
N LEU A 110 -1.75 -3.72 -9.46
CA LEU A 110 -0.47 -3.15 -9.79
C LEU A 110 -0.67 -1.79 -10.47
N LEU A 111 -0.10 -0.75 -9.88
CA LEU A 111 0.11 0.54 -10.52
C LEU A 111 1.57 0.63 -10.97
N ALA A 112 1.82 1.20 -12.13
CA ALA A 112 3.17 1.35 -12.66
C ALA A 112 3.43 2.79 -13.05
N ARG A 113 4.65 3.27 -12.80
CA ARG A 113 5.08 4.58 -13.28
C ARG A 113 5.07 4.58 -14.82
N LYS A 114 4.66 5.71 -15.41
CA LYS A 114 4.74 5.93 -16.86
C LYS A 114 6.17 5.82 -17.38
#